data_AF-A0A2T1FF60-F1
#
_entry.id   AF-A0A2T1FF60-F1
#
_cell.length_a   1.000
_cell.length_b   1.000
_cell.length_c   1.000
_cell.angle_alpha   90.00
_cell.angle_beta   90.00
_cell.angle_gamma   90.00
#
_symmetry.space_group_name_H-M   'P 1'
#
loop_
_entity.id
_entity.type
_entity.pdbx_description
1 polymer ?
#
loop_
_entity_poly.entity_id
_entity_poly.type
_entity_poly.pdbx_seq_one_letter_code
_entity_poly.pdbx_strand_id
1 'polypeptide(L)'
;MTTITPEKIALISIYREKWREIGLSTQPIDRPQVTAAIHTAYNIIDFPTPEIIFCDRPRQLHFDLSEYETHSRFASAATCAILFEGFANGE
;
A
#
# COMPACT_ATOMS: atom_id res chain seq x y z
N MET A 1 -5.89 -10.71 -26.72
CA MET A 1 -4.90 -9.67 -26.35
C MET A 1 -5.60 -8.32 -26.42
N THR A 2 -5.69 -7.61 -25.30
CA THR A 2 -6.41 -6.34 -25.21
C THR A 2 -5.54 -5.20 -25.74
N THR A 3 -5.82 -4.71 -26.95
CA THR A 3 -5.14 -3.56 -27.54
C THR A 3 -5.44 -2.31 -26.71
N ILE A 4 -4.40 -1.61 -26.25
CA ILE A 4 -4.54 -0.35 -25.53
C ILE A 4 -4.87 0.74 -26.54
N THR A 5 -6.01 1.41 -26.38
CA THR A 5 -6.41 2.51 -27.28
C THR A 5 -5.55 3.75 -27.02
N PRO A 6 -5.36 4.64 -28.01
CA PRO A 6 -4.64 5.89 -27.81
C PRO A 6 -5.19 6.74 -26.66
N GLU A 7 -6.51 6.72 -26.49
CA GLU A 7 -7.23 7.35 -25.37
C GLU A 7 -6.79 6.77 -24.02
N LYS A 8 -6.67 5.43 -23.90
CA LYS A 8 -6.18 4.77 -22.68
C LYS A 8 -4.72 5.12 -22.40
N ILE A 9 -3.88 5.23 -23.43
CA ILE A 9 -2.48 5.65 -23.28
C ILE A 9 -2.39 7.08 -22.74
N ALA A 10 -3.23 7.99 -23.24
CA ALA A 10 -3.30 9.35 -22.73
C ALA A 10 -3.68 9.40 -21.23
N LEU A 11 -4.60 8.53 -20.80
CA LEU A 11 -5.01 8.43 -19.39
C LEU A 11 -3.87 7.96 -18.48
N ILE A 12 -2.94 7.12 -18.94
CA ILE A 12 -1.82 6.64 -18.13
C ILE A 12 -1.00 7.82 -17.59
N SER A 13 -0.74 8.83 -18.42
CA SER A 13 0.04 10.00 -17.99
C SER A 13 -0.67 10.81 -16.91
N ILE A 14 -2.01 10.93 -17.01
CA ILE A 14 -2.84 11.64 -16.03
C ILE A 14 -2.84 10.89 -14.69
N TYR A 15 -3.05 9.57 -14.72
CA TYR A 15 -3.01 8.77 -13.49
C TYR A 15 -1.60 8.76 -12.89
N ARG A 16 -0.54 8.65 -13.70
CA ARG A 16 0.83 8.72 -13.19
C ARG A 16 1.06 9.99 -12.38
N GLU A 17 0.58 11.14 -12.85
CA GLU A 17 0.72 12.39 -12.13
C GLU A 17 -0.05 12.37 -10.81
N LYS A 18 -1.30 11.92 -10.82
CA LYS A 18 -2.11 11.78 -9.59
C LYS A 18 -1.43 10.90 -8.53
N TRP A 19 -0.89 9.77 -8.95
CA TRP A 19 -0.21 8.84 -8.05
C TRP A 19 1.12 9.41 -7.55
N ARG A 20 1.82 10.21 -8.37
CA ARG A 20 3.04 10.91 -7.97
C ARG A 20 2.74 11.96 -6.89
N GLU A 21 1.69 12.75 -7.06
CA GLU A 21 1.27 13.73 -6.06
C GLU A 21 0.94 13.07 -4.72
N ILE A 22 0.22 11.95 -4.75
CA ILE A 22 -0.11 11.18 -3.54
C ILE A 22 1.14 10.56 -2.90
N GLY A 23 2.00 9.91 -3.69
CA GLY A 23 3.18 9.20 -3.18
C GLY A 23 4.28 10.11 -2.65
N LEU A 24 4.29 11.38 -3.06
CA LEU A 24 5.22 12.40 -2.54
C LEU A 24 4.61 13.26 -1.42
N SER A 25 3.32 13.05 -1.09
CA SER A 25 2.67 13.76 0.00
C SER A 25 3.27 13.34 1.34
N THR A 26 3.54 14.33 2.19
CA THR A 26 3.94 14.15 3.59
C THR A 26 2.79 14.39 4.56
N GLN A 27 1.57 14.57 4.04
CA GLN A 27 0.38 14.69 4.88
C GLN A 27 0.07 13.36 5.57
N PRO A 28 -0.37 13.39 6.84
CA PRO A 28 -0.70 12.18 7.56
C PRO A 28 -1.85 11.43 6.86
N ILE A 29 -1.77 10.11 6.85
CA ILE A 29 -2.78 9.23 6.27
C ILE A 29 -4.00 9.13 7.19
N ASP A 30 -5.19 9.26 6.59
CA ASP A 30 -6.45 8.90 7.24
C ASP A 30 -6.57 7.37 7.32
N ARG A 31 -6.23 6.81 8.48
CA ARG A 31 -6.22 5.35 8.72
C ARG A 31 -7.60 4.70 8.48
N PRO A 32 -8.73 5.21 9.03
CA PRO A 32 -10.06 4.68 8.70
C PRO A 32 -10.36 4.65 7.19
N GLN A 33 -10.05 5.73 6.48
CA GLN A 33 -10.32 5.82 5.05
C GLN A 33 -9.49 4.83 4.25
N VAL A 34 -8.19 4.71 4.56
CA VAL A 34 -7.28 3.77 3.89
C VAL A 34 -7.66 2.33 4.14
N THR A 35 -8.00 1.96 5.38
CA THR A 35 -8.46 0.61 5.71
C THR A 35 -9.71 0.24 4.92
N ALA A 36 -10.70 1.14 4.85
CA ALA A 36 -11.92 0.91 4.06
C ALA A 36 -11.61 0.74 2.57
N ALA A 37 -10.71 1.57 2.01
CA ALA A 37 -10.31 1.49 0.61
C ALA A 37 -9.59 0.17 0.28
N ILE A 38 -8.64 -0.27 1.13
CA ILE A 38 -7.91 -1.53 0.94
C ILE A 38 -8.86 -2.72 1.03
N HIS A 39 -9.72 -2.77 2.05
CA HIS A 39 -10.70 -3.86 2.18
C HIS A 39 -11.63 -3.92 0.97
N THR A 40 -12.11 -2.77 0.50
CA THR A 40 -12.97 -2.69 -0.69
C THR A 40 -12.25 -3.22 -1.93
N ALA A 41 -10.99 -2.82 -2.14
CA ALA A 41 -10.21 -3.28 -3.29
C ALA A 41 -10.00 -4.80 -3.28
N TYR A 42 -9.63 -5.38 -2.12
CA TYR A 42 -9.43 -6.83 -1.97
C TYR A 42 -10.74 -7.62 -2.12
N ASN A 43 -11.85 -7.08 -1.62
CA ASN A 43 -13.17 -7.68 -1.81
C ASN A 43 -13.59 -7.68 -3.30
N ILE A 44 -13.29 -6.61 -4.05
CA ILE A 44 -13.62 -6.53 -5.49
C ILE A 44 -12.89 -7.59 -6.31
N ILE A 45 -11.66 -7.94 -5.91
CA ILE A 45 -10.85 -8.94 -6.61
C ILE A 45 -11.02 -10.35 -6.03
N ASP A 46 -11.95 -10.57 -5.10
CA ASP A 46 -12.21 -11.83 -4.40
C ASP A 46 -10.97 -12.41 -3.64
N PHE A 47 -10.14 -11.53 -3.07
CA PHE A 47 -9.04 -11.93 -2.20
C PHE A 47 -9.38 -11.78 -0.71
N PRO A 48 -8.74 -12.58 0.17
CA PRO A 48 -8.92 -12.42 1.61
C PRO A 48 -8.47 -11.02 2.04
N THR A 49 -9.25 -10.42 2.93
CA THR A 49 -8.95 -9.10 3.49
C THR A 49 -7.61 -9.15 4.23
N PRO A 50 -6.64 -8.29 3.88
CA PRO A 50 -5.31 -8.31 4.50
C PRO A 50 -5.35 -7.67 5.90
N GLU A 51 -4.41 -8.09 6.75
CA GLU A 51 -4.07 -7.33 7.95
C GLU A 51 -3.23 -6.10 7.56
N ILE A 52 -3.61 -4.92 8.09
CA ILE A 52 -2.97 -3.65 7.74
C ILE A 52 -2.16 -3.16 8.93
N ILE A 53 -0.85 -3.01 8.73
CA ILE A 53 0.09 -2.51 9.73
C ILE A 53 0.48 -1.08 9.34
N PHE A 54 0.22 -0.12 10.23
CA PHE A 54 0.65 1.27 10.07
C PHE A 54 1.93 1.50 10.88
N CYS A 55 3.01 1.88 10.20
CA CYS A 55 4.29 2.19 10.84
C CYS A 55 4.55 3.69 10.76
N ASP A 56 4.73 4.33 11.92
CA ASP A 56 5.05 5.77 11.98
C ASP A 56 6.54 6.06 11.73
N ARG A 57 7.39 5.03 11.79
CA ARG A 57 8.84 5.14 11.56
C ARG A 57 9.37 3.96 10.75
N PRO A 58 10.31 4.17 9.81
CA PRO A 58 10.85 3.09 8.98
C PRO A 58 11.49 1.94 9.77
N ARG A 59 12.13 2.24 10.90
CA ARG A 59 12.75 1.22 11.78
C ARG A 59 11.73 0.34 12.50
N GLN A 60 10.51 0.81 12.70
CA GLN A 60 9.45 0.06 13.35
C GLN A 60 9.07 -1.17 12.53
N LEU A 61 9.04 -1.03 11.19
CA LEU A 61 8.76 -2.13 10.27
C LEU A 61 9.69 -3.34 10.49
N HIS A 62 10.98 -3.13 10.72
CA HIS A 62 11.92 -4.24 10.96
C HIS A 62 11.55 -5.06 12.19
N PHE A 63 11.11 -4.40 13.27
CA PHE A 63 10.71 -5.10 14.49
C PHE A 63 9.37 -5.84 14.29
N ASP A 64 8.38 -5.16 13.71
CA ASP A 64 7.04 -5.74 13.48
C ASP A 64 7.10 -6.96 12.55
N LEU A 65 7.91 -6.91 11.48
CA LEU A 65 8.09 -8.05 10.58
C LEU A 65 8.88 -9.19 11.22
N SER A 66 9.87 -8.88 12.08
CA SER A 66 10.64 -9.92 12.79
C SER A 66 9.76 -10.72 13.77
N GLU A 67 8.79 -10.07 14.42
CA GLU A 67 7.83 -10.76 15.29
C GLU A 67 6.82 -11.58 14.47
N TYR A 68 6.37 -11.06 13.32
CA TYR A 68 5.46 -11.74 12.40
C TYR A 68 6.07 -13.03 11.83
N GLU A 69 7.31 -12.98 11.34
CA GLU A 69 8.01 -14.15 10.79
C GLU A 69 8.26 -15.22 11.86
N THR A 70 8.43 -14.82 13.11
CA THR A 70 8.68 -15.74 14.22
C THR A 70 7.40 -16.47 14.68
N HIS A 71 6.23 -15.81 14.61
CA HIS A 71 4.94 -16.40 14.99
C HIS A 71 4.17 -17.07 13.83
N SER A 72 4.48 -16.72 12.57
CA SER A 72 3.75 -17.17 11.38
C SER A 72 4.53 -18.19 10.55
N ARG A 73 4.98 -19.30 11.15
CA ARG A 73 5.62 -20.40 10.41
C ARG A 73 4.64 -21.24 9.54
N PHE A 74 3.37 -20.81 9.40
CA PHE A 74 2.32 -21.55 8.69
C PHE A 74 1.25 -20.70 7.96
N ALA A 75 1.50 -19.43 7.61
CA ALA A 75 0.58 -18.70 6.72
C ALA A 75 1.21 -18.51 5.33
N SER A 76 0.82 -19.38 4.39
CA SER A 76 1.05 -19.10 2.98
C SER A 76 0.28 -17.83 2.59
N ALA A 77 0.97 -16.91 1.93
CA ALA A 77 0.42 -15.72 1.27
C ALA A 77 -0.16 -14.61 2.19
N ALA A 78 0.66 -14.04 3.07
CA ALA A 78 0.39 -12.70 3.61
C ALA A 78 1.01 -11.64 2.70
N THR A 79 0.22 -11.06 1.80
CA THR A 79 0.62 -9.90 1.00
C THR A 79 0.57 -8.66 1.90
N CYS A 80 1.73 -8.23 2.38
CA CYS A 80 1.88 -7.03 3.20
C CYS A 80 1.75 -5.78 2.29
N ALA A 81 0.63 -5.06 2.39
CA ALA A 81 0.48 -3.75 1.76
C ALA A 81 1.17 -2.70 2.65
N ILE A 82 2.49 -2.57 2.51
CA ILE A 82 3.28 -1.62 3.31
C ILE A 82 3.10 -0.21 2.74
N LEU A 83 2.40 0.66 3.47
CA LEU A 83 2.40 2.10 3.24
C LEU A 83 3.44 2.73 4.18
N PHE A 84 4.60 3.12 3.63
CA PHE A 84 5.64 3.81 4.38
C PHE A 84 5.29 5.30 4.50
N GLU A 85 4.92 5.75 5.70
CA GLU A 85 5.12 7.14 6.11
C GLU A 85 6.56 7.29 6.62
N GLY A 86 7.44 7.93 5.85
CA GLY A 86 8.74 8.36 6.37
C GLY A 86 9.91 8.29 5.40
N PHE A 87 9.95 9.24 4.48
CA PHE A 87 11.21 9.71 3.86
C PHE A 87 11.45 11.21 4.15
N ALA A 88 11.07 11.66 5.35
CA ALA A 88 11.26 13.03 5.81
C ALA A 88 12.01 13.06 7.15
N ASN A 89 13.21 12.48 7.19
CA ASN A 89 14.25 12.89 8.13
C ASN A 89 15.59 12.80 7.41
N GLY A 90 15.94 13.90 6.74
CA GLY A 90 17.33 14.22 6.49
C GLY A 90 17.90 14.82 7.77
N GLU A 91 18.47 13.95 8.59
CA GLU A 91 19.55 14.24 9.55
C GLU A 91 20.49 13.03 9.57
#